data_AF-A0A151GNG6-F1
#
_entry.id   AF-A0A151GNG6-F1
#
_cell.length_a   1.000
_cell.length_b   1.000
_cell.length_c   1.000
_cell.angle_alpha   90.00
_cell.angle_beta   90.00
_cell.angle_gamma   90.00
#
_symmetry.space_group_name_H-M   'P 1'
#
loop_
_entity.id
_entity.type
_entity.pdbx_description
1 polymer ?
#
loop_
_entity_poly.entity_id
_entity_poly.type
_entity_poly.pdbx_seq_one_letter_code
_entity_poly.pdbx_strand_id
1 'polypeptide(L)'
;MHVSHLRSAWIVSTVLLGATDAASAGKRKFQLGANICSGFNTVCTGTDLACGRYYDNQQLHKVVYASQDDCFRDHGPRPRIYKQWSPPRGACVGASENCLGTDEVCGAITNATTRHTCFRFRTKGPWLQPNSQRCAQKISEPCKGTAEWCELKAESYGSVQACLNQRLPSSSAPSWFDPDAAKCENATAEACLGTTELCDRNAMVQAAAGLGGKNMQLFNDMMSSVPIRVTPRLQDAWRQYNDDKDDCIAARGRVPFSAIFSPHCDGDLASEECRGTMAWCEDDSNRGDMSVEECLKKRSTKPAKLSPWFYPQSCSEASEICQGSEGVCRKTVPAAQRADCLASRDTPYWQWKTPGTNSSDPLVLELDSGSEEYCHYHYSLMDYADEFECYAARGQDYREFSNSIFAAVVPIAEKAVLDGGAKVLQNAVLRELVDNGAMADDAVDVGKDEVRRYVSNIQSKADSMARRLVEKAIKDHQARRKGGQ
;
A
#
# COMPACT_ATOMS: atom_id res chain seq x y z
N MET A 1 3.25 116.93 -54.52
CA MET A 1 2.29 115.92 -55.03
C MET A 1 2.61 114.58 -54.39
N HIS A 2 1.58 113.76 -54.18
CA HIS A 2 1.42 112.76 -53.13
C HIS A 2 2.31 111.49 -53.15
N VAL A 3 2.51 110.99 -51.92
CA VAL A 3 2.81 109.66 -51.34
C VAL A 3 2.28 108.42 -52.10
N SER A 4 3.03 107.29 -52.09
CA SER A 4 2.52 105.90 -51.85
C SER A 4 3.60 104.78 -51.78
N HIS A 5 3.72 104.16 -50.59
CA HIS A 5 3.90 102.72 -50.19
C HIS A 5 5.05 101.83 -50.75
N LEU A 6 6.04 101.40 -49.93
CA LEU A 6 6.14 100.24 -48.98
C LEU A 6 6.35 98.86 -49.65
N ARG A 7 7.58 98.32 -49.65
CA ARG A 7 8.19 97.30 -48.74
C ARG A 7 7.66 95.85 -48.89
N SER A 8 8.53 94.97 -49.42
CA SER A 8 8.40 93.51 -49.33
C SER A 8 9.62 92.94 -48.59
N ALA A 9 9.36 92.33 -47.44
CA ALA A 9 10.33 91.65 -46.59
C ALA A 9 10.46 90.18 -46.99
N TRP A 10 11.67 89.65 -46.86
CA TRP A 10 12.04 88.25 -47.07
C TRP A 10 11.54 87.38 -45.91
N ILE A 11 10.86 86.26 -46.24
CA ILE A 11 10.47 85.22 -45.29
C ILE A 11 11.47 84.05 -45.40
N VAL A 12 12.04 83.68 -44.26
CA VAL A 12 12.83 82.47 -44.03
C VAL A 12 11.87 81.29 -43.87
N SER A 13 11.98 80.28 -44.73
CA SER A 13 11.22 79.03 -44.61
C SER A 13 11.96 78.03 -43.72
N THR A 14 11.46 77.85 -42.51
CA THR A 14 11.78 76.75 -41.59
C THR A 14 11.10 75.46 -42.07
N VAL A 15 11.87 74.45 -42.43
CA VAL A 15 11.35 73.09 -42.70
C VAL A 15 11.13 72.40 -41.36
N LEU A 16 9.88 72.36 -40.91
CA LEU A 16 9.41 71.51 -39.82
C LEU A 16 9.19 70.09 -40.36
N LEU A 17 10.01 69.14 -39.93
CA LEU A 17 9.73 67.71 -40.04
C LEU A 17 8.53 67.39 -39.14
N GLY A 18 7.36 67.23 -39.73
CA GLY A 18 6.17 66.76 -39.04
C GLY A 18 6.35 65.32 -38.58
N ALA A 19 6.40 65.11 -37.27
CA ALA A 19 6.12 63.81 -36.69
C ALA A 19 4.66 63.48 -37.00
N THR A 20 4.44 62.55 -37.92
CA THR A 20 3.12 61.94 -38.10
C THR A 20 2.75 61.22 -36.81
N ASP A 21 1.68 61.68 -36.16
CA ASP A 21 1.02 60.96 -35.08
C ASP A 21 0.74 59.53 -35.55
N ALA A 22 1.51 58.57 -35.04
CA ALA A 22 1.20 57.16 -35.18
C ALA A 22 -0.13 56.93 -34.47
N ALA A 23 -1.20 56.88 -35.26
CA ALA A 23 -2.53 56.51 -34.82
C ALA A 23 -2.40 55.32 -33.88
N SER A 24 -2.90 55.47 -32.64
CA SER A 24 -2.84 54.44 -31.62
C SER A 24 -3.58 53.20 -32.10
N ALA A 25 -2.88 52.29 -32.78
CA ALA A 25 -3.39 50.97 -33.07
C ALA A 25 -3.77 50.36 -31.73
N GLY A 26 -5.07 50.04 -31.55
CA GLY A 26 -5.55 49.48 -30.30
C GLY A 26 -4.74 48.24 -29.93
N LYS A 27 -4.34 48.13 -28.66
CA LYS A 27 -3.55 46.99 -28.17
C LYS A 27 -4.21 45.66 -28.56
N ARG A 28 -3.41 44.71 -29.04
CA ARG A 28 -3.87 43.38 -29.40
C ARG A 28 -4.36 42.65 -28.15
N LYS A 29 -5.40 41.83 -28.26
CA LYS A 29 -5.86 41.00 -27.13
C LYS A 29 -4.75 40.02 -26.71
N PHE A 30 -4.55 39.85 -25.40
CA PHE A 30 -3.65 38.82 -24.86
C PHE A 30 -4.24 37.44 -25.11
N GLN A 31 -3.44 36.52 -25.67
CA GLN A 31 -3.87 35.17 -26.01
C GLN A 31 -3.23 34.15 -25.05
N LEU A 32 -4.02 33.22 -24.50
CA LEU A 32 -3.51 32.17 -23.62
C LEU A 32 -2.86 31.01 -24.38
N GLY A 33 -3.06 30.93 -25.70
CA GLY A 33 -2.68 29.78 -26.52
C GLY A 33 -3.71 28.65 -26.43
N ALA A 34 -3.78 27.84 -27.49
CA ALA A 34 -4.65 26.67 -27.55
C ALA A 34 -3.89 25.40 -27.13
N ASN A 35 -4.64 24.40 -26.67
CA ASN A 35 -4.06 23.16 -26.15
C ASN A 35 -3.45 22.25 -27.23
N ILE A 36 -3.95 22.34 -28.47
CA ILE A 36 -3.55 21.51 -29.62
C ILE A 36 -3.24 22.44 -30.78
N CYS A 37 -1.99 22.43 -31.24
CA CYS A 37 -1.46 23.42 -32.16
C CYS A 37 -0.33 22.87 -33.00
N SER A 38 -0.44 23.02 -34.33
CA SER A 38 0.59 22.63 -35.29
C SER A 38 1.40 23.81 -35.85
N GLY A 39 1.09 25.06 -35.46
CA GLY A 39 1.74 26.27 -36.00
C GLY A 39 2.22 27.27 -34.95
N PHE A 40 3.26 28.04 -35.29
CA PHE A 40 3.81 29.11 -34.45
C PHE A 40 3.08 30.43 -34.72
N ASN A 41 1.88 30.59 -34.15
CA ASN A 41 1.16 31.88 -34.15
C ASN A 41 0.61 32.19 -32.75
N THR A 42 0.34 33.46 -32.45
CA THR A 42 -0.06 33.90 -31.11
C THR A 42 -1.38 33.29 -30.62
N VAL A 43 -2.29 32.93 -31.52
CA VAL A 43 -3.54 32.23 -31.15
C VAL A 43 -3.22 30.82 -30.68
N CYS A 44 -2.25 30.17 -31.32
CA CYS A 44 -1.84 28.82 -30.98
C CYS A 44 -0.92 28.74 -29.77
N THR A 45 0.21 29.44 -29.82
CA THR A 45 1.27 29.31 -28.81
C THR A 45 0.95 30.13 -27.56
N GLY A 46 0.12 31.17 -27.71
CA GLY A 46 -0.17 32.16 -26.67
C GLY A 46 0.85 33.30 -26.67
N THR A 47 0.45 34.45 -26.12
CA THR A 47 1.29 35.66 -26.08
C THR A 47 2.56 35.44 -25.26
N ASP A 48 2.50 34.73 -24.13
CA ASP A 48 3.68 34.46 -23.29
C ASP A 48 4.77 33.71 -24.08
N LEU A 49 4.42 32.63 -24.79
CA LEU A 49 5.36 31.85 -25.57
C LEU A 49 5.77 32.55 -26.87
N ALA A 50 4.81 33.18 -27.57
CA ALA A 50 5.10 33.90 -28.80
C ALA A 50 6.07 35.05 -28.56
N CYS A 51 5.83 35.90 -27.55
CA CYS A 51 6.72 37.01 -27.21
C CYS A 51 8.01 36.53 -26.51
N GLY A 52 7.93 35.51 -25.64
CA GLY A 52 9.10 34.97 -24.93
C GLY A 52 10.11 34.30 -25.85
N ARG A 53 9.68 33.64 -26.94
CA ARG A 53 10.59 33.02 -27.91
C ARG A 53 10.79 33.81 -29.20
N TYR A 54 10.13 34.97 -29.33
CA TYR A 54 10.20 35.79 -30.55
C TYR A 54 11.64 36.15 -30.95
N TYR A 55 12.50 36.33 -29.96
CA TYR A 55 13.89 36.73 -30.18
C TYR A 55 14.78 35.60 -30.71
N ASP A 56 14.51 34.35 -30.36
CA ASP A 56 15.36 33.22 -30.76
C ASP A 56 15.13 32.79 -32.22
N ASN A 57 14.03 33.25 -32.84
CA ASN A 57 13.57 32.75 -34.13
C ASN A 57 13.55 33.85 -35.22
N GLN A 58 14.53 34.76 -35.21
CA GLN A 58 14.65 35.88 -36.16
C GLN A 58 14.65 35.46 -37.64
N GLN A 59 14.93 34.18 -37.96
CA GLN A 59 14.93 33.69 -39.34
C GLN A 59 13.53 33.34 -39.89
N LEU A 60 12.52 33.08 -39.04
CA LEU A 60 11.23 32.56 -39.52
C LEU A 60 10.13 33.62 -39.68
N HIS A 61 10.27 34.78 -39.05
CA HIS A 61 9.30 35.87 -39.18
C HIS A 61 10.01 37.21 -39.27
N LYS A 62 9.72 37.98 -40.34
CA LYS A 62 10.12 39.39 -40.48
C LYS A 62 9.90 40.08 -39.13
N VAL A 63 10.99 40.51 -38.49
CA VAL A 63 10.98 41.03 -37.12
C VAL A 63 10.01 42.23 -37.05
N VAL A 64 8.92 42.06 -36.30
CA VAL A 64 7.86 43.05 -36.09
C VAL A 64 8.12 43.87 -34.83
N TYR A 65 8.87 43.32 -33.86
CA TYR A 65 9.14 43.94 -32.56
C TYR A 65 10.64 44.04 -32.29
N ALA A 66 11.11 45.18 -31.77
CA ALA A 66 12.53 45.39 -31.47
C ALA A 66 13.01 44.66 -30.20
N SER A 67 12.08 44.24 -29.32
CA SER A 67 12.37 43.50 -28.09
C SER A 67 11.19 42.64 -27.63
N GLN A 68 11.42 41.72 -26.67
CA GLN A 68 10.32 40.99 -26.01
C GLN A 68 9.33 41.96 -25.33
N ASP A 69 9.85 43.01 -24.69
CA ASP A 69 9.03 43.99 -23.98
C ASP A 69 8.16 44.80 -24.94
N ASP A 70 8.63 45.10 -26.15
CA ASP A 70 7.80 45.71 -27.21
C ASP A 70 6.64 44.81 -27.61
N CYS A 71 6.90 43.51 -27.77
CA CYS A 71 5.86 42.51 -28.05
C CYS A 71 4.82 42.51 -26.92
N PHE A 72 5.23 42.40 -25.66
CA PHE A 72 4.29 42.41 -24.54
C PHE A 72 3.54 43.74 -24.39
N ARG A 73 4.15 44.89 -24.72
CA ARG A 73 3.49 46.21 -24.69
C ARG A 73 2.41 46.40 -25.75
N ASP A 74 2.57 45.77 -26.92
CA ASP A 74 1.58 45.75 -28.00
C ASP A 74 0.33 44.93 -27.65
N HIS A 75 0.44 44.04 -26.66
CA HIS A 75 -0.69 43.29 -26.13
C HIS A 75 -1.36 43.97 -24.93
N GLY A 76 -2.66 43.74 -24.79
CA GLY A 76 -3.44 44.12 -23.61
C GLY A 76 -3.03 43.34 -22.36
N PRO A 77 -3.62 43.65 -21.20
CA PRO A 77 -3.29 42.96 -19.95
C PRO A 77 -3.63 41.47 -20.04
N ARG A 78 -2.87 40.65 -19.29
CA ARG A 78 -3.17 39.22 -19.12
C ARG A 78 -4.60 39.06 -18.57
N PRO A 79 -5.40 38.11 -19.09
CA PRO A 79 -6.72 37.85 -18.54
C PRO A 79 -6.60 37.35 -17.09
N ARG A 80 -7.54 37.72 -16.21
CA ARG A 80 -7.61 37.29 -14.81
C ARG A 80 -8.10 35.84 -14.65
N ILE A 81 -7.66 34.95 -15.53
CA ILE A 81 -7.98 33.53 -15.50
C ILE A 81 -6.65 32.80 -15.32
N TYR A 82 -6.55 32.00 -14.26
CA TYR A 82 -5.38 31.17 -14.03
C TYR A 82 -5.32 30.08 -15.10
N LYS A 83 -4.20 30.02 -15.82
CA LYS A 83 -3.92 28.90 -16.71
C LYS A 83 -3.42 27.72 -15.89
N GLN A 84 -3.79 26.50 -16.24
CA GLN A 84 -3.27 25.32 -15.55
C GLN A 84 -1.76 25.19 -15.77
N TRP A 85 -1.03 24.84 -14.71
CA TRP A 85 0.38 24.44 -14.79
C TRP A 85 0.52 23.19 -15.67
N SER A 86 1.42 23.26 -16.66
CA SER A 86 1.69 22.13 -17.56
C SER A 86 3.15 21.69 -17.41
N PRO A 87 3.43 20.41 -17.06
CA PRO A 87 4.78 19.88 -17.19
C PRO A 87 5.15 19.70 -18.66
N PRO A 88 6.44 19.67 -19.01
CA PRO A 88 6.88 19.31 -20.36
C PRO A 88 6.37 17.90 -20.72
N ARG A 89 5.90 17.72 -21.96
CA ARG A 89 5.50 16.42 -22.49
C ARG A 89 6.57 15.91 -23.46
N GLY A 90 7.00 14.67 -23.29
CA GLY A 90 7.83 14.00 -24.29
C GLY A 90 7.06 13.81 -25.61
N ALA A 91 7.75 13.90 -26.76
CA ALA A 91 7.22 13.61 -28.10
C ALA A 91 6.04 14.48 -28.57
N CYS A 92 5.94 15.74 -28.13
CA CYS A 92 4.93 16.65 -28.64
C CYS A 92 5.39 17.36 -29.94
N VAL A 93 4.49 17.44 -30.92
CA VAL A 93 4.70 18.17 -32.17
C VAL A 93 4.06 19.55 -32.03
N GLY A 94 4.88 20.59 -31.84
CA GLY A 94 4.45 21.98 -31.81
C GLY A 94 5.03 22.80 -30.66
N ALA A 95 4.95 24.12 -30.77
CA ALA A 95 5.43 25.04 -29.74
C ALA A 95 4.24 25.55 -28.90
N SER A 96 3.70 24.71 -28.02
CA SER A 96 2.66 25.14 -27.06
C SER A 96 3.14 24.94 -25.63
N GLU A 97 2.54 25.65 -24.67
CA GLU A 97 2.84 25.47 -23.24
C GLU A 97 2.53 24.04 -22.75
N ASN A 98 1.55 23.37 -23.35
CA ASN A 98 1.28 21.96 -23.02
C ASN A 98 2.35 21.00 -23.52
N CYS A 99 3.14 21.42 -24.49
CA CYS A 99 4.25 20.65 -25.04
C CYS A 99 5.54 20.97 -24.28
N LEU A 100 5.92 22.25 -24.26
CA LEU A 100 7.18 22.72 -23.68
C LEU A 100 7.15 22.76 -22.14
N GLY A 101 5.98 22.88 -21.55
CA GLY A 101 5.79 23.08 -20.13
C GLY A 101 5.84 24.55 -19.70
N THR A 102 5.22 24.86 -18.58
CA THR A 102 5.13 26.22 -18.01
C THR A 102 6.50 26.78 -17.65
N ASP A 103 7.41 25.95 -17.11
CA ASP A 103 8.78 26.36 -16.78
C ASP A 103 9.53 26.90 -17.99
N GLU A 104 9.43 26.22 -19.13
CA GLU A 104 10.11 26.61 -20.36
C GLU A 104 9.47 27.86 -20.98
N VAL A 105 8.14 27.93 -21.00
CA VAL A 105 7.41 29.08 -21.56
C VAL A 105 7.67 30.36 -20.77
N CYS A 106 7.51 30.32 -19.44
CA CYS A 106 7.76 31.50 -18.62
C CYS A 106 9.26 31.78 -18.48
N GLY A 107 10.11 30.75 -18.41
CA GLY A 107 11.56 30.88 -18.32
C GLY A 107 12.20 31.60 -19.51
N ALA A 108 11.62 31.48 -20.71
CA ALA A 108 12.09 32.16 -21.91
C ALA A 108 11.90 33.70 -21.88
N ILE A 109 11.10 34.23 -20.95
CA ILE A 109 10.88 35.68 -20.82
C ILE A 109 12.07 36.32 -20.10
N THR A 110 12.79 37.22 -20.78
CA THR A 110 14.01 37.84 -20.24
C THR A 110 13.72 38.86 -19.14
N ASN A 111 12.66 39.66 -19.31
CA ASN A 111 12.24 40.64 -18.31
C ASN A 111 11.70 39.94 -17.05
N ALA A 112 12.40 40.07 -15.93
CA ALA A 112 12.06 39.40 -14.67
C ALA A 112 10.65 39.72 -14.16
N THR A 113 10.18 40.97 -14.30
CA THR A 113 8.83 41.36 -13.88
C THR A 113 7.76 40.68 -14.73
N THR A 114 7.96 40.66 -16.05
CA THR A 114 7.06 39.98 -16.99
C THR A 114 7.06 38.46 -16.78
N ARG A 115 8.23 37.87 -16.50
CA ARG A 115 8.42 36.44 -16.18
C ARG A 115 7.73 36.04 -14.88
N HIS A 116 7.93 36.79 -13.79
CA HIS A 116 7.25 36.53 -12.52
C HIS A 116 5.74 36.63 -12.66
N THR A 117 5.27 37.61 -13.45
CA THR A 117 3.85 37.72 -13.77
C THR A 117 3.37 36.53 -14.59
N CYS A 118 4.16 36.00 -15.53
CA CYS A 118 3.82 34.76 -16.24
C CYS A 118 3.54 33.61 -15.26
N PHE A 119 4.46 33.32 -14.34
CA PHE A 119 4.28 32.26 -13.32
C PHE A 119 3.07 32.50 -12.41
N ARG A 120 2.88 33.73 -11.91
CA ARG A 120 1.75 34.07 -11.02
C ARG A 120 0.37 33.87 -11.63
N PHE A 121 0.26 33.88 -12.96
CA PHE A 121 -1.00 33.63 -13.67
C PHE A 121 -1.21 32.15 -14.01
N ARG A 122 -0.38 31.24 -13.50
CA ARG A 122 -0.62 29.81 -13.54
C ARG A 122 -1.12 29.29 -12.20
N THR A 123 -1.81 28.15 -12.23
CA THR A 123 -1.97 27.35 -11.02
C THR A 123 -0.60 26.90 -10.54
N LYS A 124 -0.46 26.58 -9.25
CA LYS A 124 0.78 26.00 -8.75
C LYS A 124 1.02 24.63 -9.37
N GLY A 125 2.28 24.32 -9.70
CA GLY A 125 2.68 22.99 -10.18
C GLY A 125 2.66 21.96 -9.05
N PRO A 126 2.55 20.65 -9.34
CA PRO A 126 2.67 19.64 -8.30
C PRO A 126 4.07 19.62 -7.69
N TRP A 127 4.18 19.25 -6.41
CA TRP A 127 5.47 18.87 -5.83
C TRP A 127 5.86 17.49 -6.36
N LEU A 128 7.05 17.37 -6.94
CA LEU A 128 7.60 16.12 -7.47
C LEU A 128 8.76 15.66 -6.59
N GLN A 129 8.77 14.38 -6.28
CA GLN A 129 9.93 13.76 -5.64
C GLN A 129 11.00 13.42 -6.67
N PRO A 130 12.29 13.35 -6.27
CA PRO A 130 13.34 12.80 -7.11
C PRO A 130 12.96 11.41 -7.63
N ASN A 131 13.38 11.10 -8.86
CA ASN A 131 13.11 9.82 -9.53
C ASN A 131 11.61 9.44 -9.61
N SER A 132 10.72 10.42 -9.73
CA SER A 132 9.31 10.14 -9.97
C SER A 132 9.11 9.30 -11.24
N GLN A 133 7.98 8.59 -11.34
CA GLN A 133 7.64 7.72 -12.48
C GLN A 133 7.72 8.41 -13.85
N ARG A 134 7.68 9.76 -13.90
CA ARG A 134 7.79 10.56 -15.12
C ARG A 134 9.23 10.97 -15.48
N CYS A 135 10.23 10.39 -14.82
CA CYS A 135 11.63 10.68 -15.08
C CYS A 135 12.07 10.13 -16.45
N ALA A 136 11.94 10.95 -17.50
CA ALA A 136 12.39 10.62 -18.86
C ALA A 136 13.76 11.22 -19.20
N GLN A 137 14.13 12.36 -18.58
CA GLN A 137 15.37 13.09 -18.85
C GLN A 137 16.04 13.48 -17.54
N LYS A 138 17.32 13.11 -17.36
CA LYS A 138 18.07 13.29 -16.09
C LYS A 138 18.02 14.69 -15.48
N ILE A 139 17.84 15.72 -16.30
CA ILE A 139 17.79 17.12 -15.87
C ILE A 139 16.38 17.64 -15.56
N SER A 140 15.34 16.83 -15.71
CA SER A 140 13.95 17.28 -15.54
C SER A 140 13.52 17.28 -14.05
N GLU A 141 12.56 18.14 -13.69
CA GLU A 141 11.97 18.16 -12.34
C GLU A 141 11.46 16.77 -11.87
N PRO A 142 10.81 15.95 -12.71
CA PRO A 142 10.48 14.58 -12.36
C PRO A 142 11.66 13.70 -11.91
N CYS A 143 12.88 13.96 -12.39
CA CYS A 143 14.07 13.18 -12.03
C CYS A 143 14.81 13.76 -10.82
N LYS A 144 14.94 15.09 -10.77
CA LYS A 144 15.67 15.79 -9.71
C LYS A 144 14.83 16.01 -8.46
N GLY A 145 13.51 16.00 -8.59
CA GLY A 145 12.58 16.46 -7.57
C GLY A 145 12.49 17.98 -7.53
N THR A 146 11.40 18.48 -6.95
CA THR A 146 11.07 19.91 -6.91
C THR A 146 12.09 20.73 -6.12
N ALA A 147 12.67 20.19 -5.04
CA ALA A 147 13.65 20.89 -4.24
C ALA A 147 14.92 21.22 -5.07
N GLU A 148 15.60 20.20 -5.59
CA GLU A 148 16.80 20.38 -6.43
C GLU A 148 16.47 21.11 -7.74
N TRP A 149 15.31 20.87 -8.34
CA TRP A 149 14.86 21.63 -9.51
C TRP A 149 14.75 23.12 -9.25
N CYS A 150 14.21 23.52 -8.09
CA CYS A 150 14.10 24.92 -7.73
C CYS A 150 15.45 25.58 -7.42
N GLU A 151 16.46 24.82 -7.00
CA GLU A 151 17.84 25.30 -6.93
C GLU A 151 18.39 25.59 -8.33
N LEU A 152 18.21 24.65 -9.26
CA LEU A 152 18.66 24.80 -10.66
C LEU A 152 17.92 25.93 -11.40
N LYS A 153 16.66 26.21 -11.03
CA LYS A 153 15.82 27.24 -11.66
C LYS A 153 15.70 28.53 -10.88
N ALA A 154 16.52 28.73 -9.84
CA ALA A 154 16.45 29.91 -8.98
C ALA A 154 16.48 31.23 -9.76
N GLU A 155 17.31 31.34 -10.81
CA GLU A 155 17.39 32.54 -11.65
C GLU A 155 16.09 32.83 -12.44
N SER A 156 15.45 31.78 -12.97
CA SER A 156 14.18 31.92 -13.70
C SER A 156 13.04 32.38 -12.79
N TYR A 157 13.07 32.01 -11.51
CA TYR A 157 12.05 32.39 -10.53
C TYR A 157 12.42 33.61 -9.68
N GLY A 158 13.65 34.09 -9.80
CA GLY A 158 14.24 35.14 -8.96
C GLY A 158 14.76 34.64 -7.60
N SER A 159 14.32 33.47 -7.11
CA SER A 159 14.90 32.78 -5.96
C SER A 159 14.38 31.33 -5.87
N VAL A 160 15.07 30.49 -5.09
CA VAL A 160 14.58 29.14 -4.74
C VAL A 160 13.21 29.22 -4.07
N GLN A 161 13.02 30.11 -3.10
CA GLN A 161 11.75 30.26 -2.39
C GLN A 161 10.60 30.69 -3.31
N ALA A 162 10.87 31.56 -4.29
CA ALA A 162 9.87 31.94 -5.28
C ALA A 162 9.45 30.74 -6.15
N CYS A 163 10.38 29.87 -6.52
CA CYS A 163 10.08 28.62 -7.22
C CYS A 163 9.22 27.68 -6.36
N LEU A 164 9.62 27.43 -5.11
CA LEU A 164 8.88 26.58 -4.17
C LEU A 164 7.46 27.11 -3.93
N ASN A 165 7.28 28.44 -3.85
CA ASN A 165 5.97 29.06 -3.70
C ASN A 165 5.05 28.86 -4.92
N GLN A 166 5.61 28.56 -6.10
CA GLN A 166 4.87 28.19 -7.32
C GLN A 166 4.56 26.70 -7.40
N ARG A 167 4.87 25.94 -6.36
CA ARG A 167 4.53 24.53 -6.24
C ARG A 167 3.46 24.36 -5.17
N LEU A 168 2.57 23.40 -5.39
CA LEU A 168 1.70 22.90 -4.35
C LEU A 168 2.60 22.45 -3.19
N PRO A 169 2.22 22.72 -1.93
CA PRO A 169 2.98 22.19 -0.81
C PRO A 169 3.14 20.67 -1.00
N SER A 170 4.22 20.11 -0.47
CA SER A 170 4.37 18.66 -0.31
C SER A 170 3.34 18.17 0.73
N SER A 171 2.04 18.34 0.44
CA SER A 171 0.94 18.06 1.36
C SER A 171 0.63 16.57 1.49
N SER A 172 1.31 15.75 0.70
CA SER A 172 1.43 14.32 0.91
C SER A 172 2.91 14.04 1.07
N ALA A 173 3.31 13.61 2.26
CA ALA A 173 4.48 12.76 2.39
C ALA A 173 4.38 11.72 1.26
N PRO A 174 5.44 11.49 0.47
CA PRO A 174 5.34 10.58 -0.66
C PRO A 174 4.83 9.24 -0.15
N SER A 175 3.97 8.60 -0.95
CA SER A 175 3.48 7.28 -0.58
C SER A 175 4.64 6.35 -0.32
N TRP A 176 4.51 5.54 0.73
CA TRP A 176 5.35 4.37 0.91
C TRP A 176 5.15 3.41 -0.26
N PHE A 177 6.24 2.88 -0.80
CA PHE A 177 6.22 1.84 -1.81
C PHE A 177 6.85 0.57 -1.24
N ASP A 178 6.13 -0.54 -1.36
CA ASP A 178 6.72 -1.85 -1.14
C ASP A 178 7.53 -2.27 -2.38
N PRO A 179 8.59 -3.08 -2.20
CA PRO A 179 9.35 -3.62 -3.33
C PRO A 179 8.43 -4.42 -4.26
N ASP A 180 8.50 -4.14 -5.57
CA ASP A 180 7.73 -4.84 -6.61
C ASP A 180 8.64 -5.15 -7.80
N ALA A 181 9.30 -6.31 -7.71
CA ALA A 181 10.22 -6.81 -8.73
C ALA A 181 9.55 -6.94 -10.12
N ALA A 182 8.24 -7.20 -10.17
CA ALA A 182 7.51 -7.38 -11.43
C ALA A 182 7.34 -6.07 -12.21
N LYS A 183 7.48 -4.91 -11.54
CA LYS A 183 7.39 -3.58 -12.16
C LYS A 183 8.74 -2.98 -12.56
N CYS A 184 9.84 -3.72 -12.38
CA CYS A 184 11.19 -3.23 -12.55
C CYS A 184 11.70 -3.39 -14.00
N GLU A 185 11.36 -2.47 -14.91
CA GLU A 185 12.17 -2.30 -16.14
C GLU A 185 13.48 -1.52 -15.85
N ASN A 186 13.47 -0.67 -14.81
CA ASN A 186 14.61 0.13 -14.36
C ASN A 186 14.85 -0.07 -12.85
N ALA A 187 15.93 -0.77 -12.49
CA ALA A 187 16.29 -1.21 -11.12
C ALA A 187 16.68 -0.09 -10.12
N THR A 188 16.17 1.13 -10.31
CA THR A 188 16.50 2.29 -9.45
C THR A 188 15.28 3.10 -9.02
N ALA A 189 14.09 2.82 -9.57
CA ALA A 189 12.88 3.49 -9.16
C ALA A 189 12.43 3.00 -7.77
N GLU A 190 11.91 3.90 -6.93
CA GLU A 190 11.38 3.55 -5.60
C GLU A 190 10.23 2.53 -5.68
N ALA A 191 9.35 2.67 -6.67
CA ALA A 191 8.26 1.72 -6.90
C ALA A 191 8.74 0.30 -7.26
N CYS A 192 10.03 0.16 -7.58
CA CYS A 192 10.68 -1.11 -7.88
C CYS A 192 11.44 -1.64 -6.65
N LEU A 193 12.32 -0.81 -6.08
CA LEU A 193 13.17 -1.17 -4.94
C LEU A 193 12.40 -1.25 -3.61
N GLY A 194 11.28 -0.53 -3.50
CA GLY A 194 10.66 -0.20 -2.23
C GLY A 194 11.29 1.04 -1.58
N THR A 195 10.54 1.67 -0.69
CA THR A 195 10.96 2.89 0.03
C THR A 195 12.16 2.61 0.95
N THR A 196 12.15 1.49 1.69
CA THR A 196 13.24 1.11 2.60
C THR A 196 14.58 1.00 1.86
N GLU A 197 14.63 0.21 0.79
CA GLU A 197 15.85 -0.01 0.00
C GLU A 197 16.32 1.26 -0.72
N LEU A 198 15.38 2.09 -1.22
CA LEU A 198 15.74 3.38 -1.80
C LEU A 198 16.39 4.29 -0.75
N CYS A 199 15.79 4.39 0.43
CA CYS A 199 16.31 5.21 1.53
C CYS A 199 17.67 4.69 1.99
N ASP A 200 17.82 3.37 2.13
CA ASP A 200 19.07 2.71 2.47
C ASP A 200 20.19 3.05 1.47
N ARG A 201 19.92 2.86 0.18
CA ARG A 201 20.87 3.13 -0.89
C ARG A 201 21.25 4.61 -0.96
N ASN A 202 20.29 5.51 -0.81
CA ASN A 202 20.55 6.95 -0.83
C ASN A 202 21.41 7.37 0.36
N ALA A 203 21.07 6.92 1.57
CA ALA A 203 21.84 7.17 2.77
C ALA A 203 23.27 6.59 2.64
N MET A 204 23.40 5.39 2.07
CA MET A 204 24.70 4.77 1.82
C MET A 204 25.54 5.62 0.86
N VAL A 205 24.97 6.10 -0.25
CA VAL A 205 25.66 6.97 -1.21
C VAL A 205 26.11 8.29 -0.56
N GLN A 206 25.31 8.87 0.32
CA GLN A 206 25.65 10.11 1.04
C GLN A 206 26.75 9.89 2.07
N ALA A 207 26.63 8.87 2.91
CA ALA A 207 27.67 8.54 3.90
C ALA A 207 29.00 8.13 3.24
N ALA A 208 28.92 7.51 2.06
CA ALA A 208 30.06 7.18 1.20
C ALA A 208 30.73 8.43 0.59
N ALA A 209 30.00 9.54 0.41
CA ALA A 209 30.48 10.75 -0.21
C ALA A 209 31.56 11.43 0.67
N GLY A 210 32.82 11.07 0.40
CA GLY A 210 33.96 11.55 1.15
C GLY A 210 34.78 10.45 1.82
N LEU A 211 34.39 9.18 1.72
CA LEU A 211 35.25 8.05 2.10
C LEU A 211 36.22 7.72 0.96
N GLY A 212 37.52 7.64 1.25
CA GLY A 212 38.50 7.09 0.31
C GLY A 212 38.31 5.57 0.16
N GLY A 213 38.85 4.97 -0.92
CA GLY A 213 38.57 3.57 -1.30
C GLY A 213 38.76 2.53 -0.17
N LYS A 214 39.80 2.65 0.66
CA LYS A 214 40.00 1.74 1.81
C LYS A 214 38.92 1.88 2.90
N ASN A 215 38.44 3.10 3.16
CA ASN A 215 37.38 3.33 4.13
C ASN A 215 36.01 2.91 3.58
N MET A 216 35.80 2.99 2.27
CA MET A 216 34.59 2.47 1.63
C MET A 216 34.45 0.97 1.84
N GLN A 217 35.53 0.21 1.61
CA GLN A 217 35.53 -1.23 1.82
C GLN A 217 35.22 -1.57 3.29
N LEU A 218 35.89 -0.89 4.23
CA LEU A 218 35.64 -1.07 5.66
C LEU A 218 34.21 -0.69 6.08
N PHE A 219 33.62 0.31 5.43
CA PHE A 219 32.22 0.70 5.66
C PHE A 219 31.25 -0.39 5.18
N ASN A 220 31.48 -0.94 3.98
CA ASN A 220 30.68 -2.06 3.45
C ASN A 220 30.84 -3.35 4.29
N ASP A 221 32.05 -3.63 4.76
CA ASP A 221 32.33 -4.76 5.65
C ASP A 221 31.60 -4.58 7.00
N MET A 222 31.43 -3.33 7.47
CA MET A 222 30.76 -3.00 8.74
C MET A 222 29.24 -3.18 8.62
N MET A 223 28.66 -2.78 7.48
CA MET A 223 27.27 -3.09 7.12
C MET A 223 27.02 -4.61 7.07
N SER A 224 28.03 -5.41 6.71
CA SER A 224 27.95 -6.87 6.60
C SER A 224 28.17 -7.60 7.94
N SER A 225 28.07 -6.90 9.08
CA SER A 225 28.26 -7.45 10.43
C SER A 225 29.63 -8.10 10.68
N VAL A 226 30.67 -7.73 9.92
CA VAL A 226 32.03 -8.20 10.18
C VAL A 226 32.59 -7.40 11.37
N PRO A 227 33.14 -8.04 12.42
CA PRO A 227 33.75 -7.32 13.53
C PRO A 227 35.03 -6.60 13.07
N ILE A 228 35.00 -5.26 13.01
CA ILE A 228 36.13 -4.42 12.59
C ILE A 228 36.43 -3.35 13.61
N ARG A 229 37.69 -2.92 13.66
CA ARG A 229 38.09 -1.74 14.43
C ARG A 229 37.54 -0.49 13.74
N VAL A 230 36.48 0.08 14.32
CA VAL A 230 35.84 1.30 13.83
C VAL A 230 36.76 2.49 14.07
N THR A 231 37.13 3.20 13.00
CA THR A 231 37.82 4.50 13.13
C THR A 231 36.79 5.59 13.42
N PRO A 232 37.15 6.71 14.09
CA PRO A 232 36.19 7.80 14.32
C PRO A 232 35.47 8.26 13.05
N ARG A 233 36.19 8.32 11.92
CA ARG A 233 35.61 8.68 10.61
C ARG A 233 34.58 7.67 10.10
N LEU A 234 34.78 6.37 10.35
CA LEU A 234 33.79 5.33 10.01
C LEU A 234 32.57 5.41 10.94
N GLN A 235 32.78 5.74 12.21
CA GLN A 235 31.69 5.92 13.17
C GLN A 235 30.82 7.13 12.84
N ASP A 236 31.42 8.22 12.36
CA ASP A 236 30.68 9.41 11.92
C ASP A 236 29.90 9.12 10.63
N ALA A 237 30.51 8.42 9.66
CA ALA A 237 29.82 8.00 8.45
C ALA A 237 28.64 7.04 8.74
N TRP A 238 28.81 6.14 9.71
CA TRP A 238 27.73 5.24 10.15
C TRP A 238 26.56 6.00 10.79
N ARG A 239 26.86 6.99 11.64
CA ARG A 239 25.82 7.86 12.22
C ARG A 239 25.07 8.62 11.13
N GLN A 240 25.80 9.27 10.23
CA GLN A 240 25.21 9.99 9.10
C GLN A 240 24.32 9.07 8.23
N TYR A 241 24.77 7.85 7.95
CA TYR A 241 23.97 6.86 7.20
C TYR A 241 22.64 6.54 7.91
N ASN A 242 22.66 6.28 9.22
CA ASN A 242 21.41 5.99 9.94
C ASN A 242 20.49 7.22 10.00
N ASP A 243 21.06 8.40 10.26
CA ASP A 243 20.30 9.66 10.31
C ASP A 243 19.65 9.95 8.94
N ASP A 244 20.39 9.84 7.84
CA ASP A 244 19.88 10.06 6.47
C ASP A 244 18.82 9.03 6.08
N LYS A 245 18.98 7.77 6.50
CA LYS A 245 18.02 6.69 6.25
C LYS A 245 16.72 6.95 7.01
N ASP A 246 16.81 7.28 8.29
CA ASP A 246 15.66 7.57 9.15
C ASP A 246 14.91 8.82 8.68
N ASP A 247 15.62 9.88 8.30
CA ASP A 247 15.03 11.09 7.73
C ASP A 247 14.32 10.80 6.42
N CYS A 248 14.91 9.96 5.56
CA CYS A 248 14.27 9.51 4.33
C CYS A 248 12.98 8.72 4.61
N ILE A 249 13.01 7.77 5.54
CA ILE A 249 11.83 6.97 5.94
C ILE A 249 10.75 7.88 6.55
N ALA A 250 11.12 8.78 7.46
CA ALA A 250 10.20 9.71 8.10
C ALA A 250 9.53 10.66 7.10
N ALA A 251 10.25 11.02 6.02
CA ALA A 251 9.69 11.83 4.95
C ALA A 251 8.62 11.09 4.13
N ARG A 252 8.58 9.74 4.14
CA ARG A 252 7.77 8.87 3.24
C ARG A 252 6.44 8.40 3.83
N GLY A 253 5.91 9.17 4.78
CA GLY A 253 4.63 8.88 5.41
C GLY A 253 4.79 7.81 6.48
N ARG A 254 3.76 7.00 6.70
CA ARG A 254 3.81 5.94 7.72
C ARG A 254 4.20 4.62 7.08
N VAL A 255 5.16 3.92 7.68
CA VAL A 255 5.59 2.57 7.29
C VAL A 255 4.38 1.64 7.32
N PRO A 256 4.13 0.77 6.34
CA PRO A 256 3.02 -0.16 6.38
C PRO A 256 3.03 -1.02 7.63
N PHE A 257 1.86 -1.27 8.20
CA PHE A 257 1.72 -2.28 9.23
C PHE A 257 1.82 -3.66 8.59
N SER A 258 2.86 -4.40 8.98
CA SER A 258 3.10 -5.78 8.56
C SER A 258 2.37 -6.73 9.50
N ALA A 259 1.51 -7.59 8.93
CA ALA A 259 1.06 -8.77 9.65
C ALA A 259 2.23 -9.75 9.85
N ILE A 260 2.11 -10.67 10.81
CA ILE A 260 3.11 -11.74 10.98
C ILE A 260 3.21 -12.48 9.65
N PHE A 261 4.45 -12.69 9.20
CA PHE A 261 4.79 -13.33 7.93
C PHE A 261 4.06 -12.71 6.72
N SER A 262 4.08 -11.39 6.62
CA SER A 262 3.47 -10.67 5.49
C SER A 262 3.96 -11.18 4.13
N PRO A 263 3.28 -10.86 3.01
CA PRO A 263 3.73 -11.24 1.67
C PRO A 263 5.16 -10.79 1.29
N HIS A 264 5.73 -9.86 2.07
CA HIS A 264 7.08 -9.34 1.90
C HIS A 264 8.13 -10.04 2.78
N CYS A 265 7.72 -11.01 3.59
CA CYS A 265 8.65 -11.81 4.38
C CYS A 265 9.52 -12.68 3.47
N ASP A 266 10.83 -12.53 3.58
CA ASP A 266 11.85 -13.31 2.86
C ASP A 266 12.32 -14.55 3.64
N GLY A 267 11.72 -14.79 4.81
CA GLY A 267 12.08 -15.86 5.74
C GLY A 267 13.01 -15.41 6.86
N ASP A 268 13.54 -14.18 6.84
CA ASP A 268 14.29 -13.64 7.97
C ASP A 268 13.35 -13.20 9.09
N LEU A 269 13.23 -14.04 10.12
CA LEU A 269 12.42 -13.77 11.32
C LEU A 269 12.89 -12.54 12.11
N ALA A 270 14.04 -11.96 11.78
CA ALA A 270 14.53 -10.70 12.32
C ALA A 270 14.06 -9.46 11.54
N SER A 271 13.16 -9.60 10.55
CA SER A 271 12.52 -8.49 9.82
C SER A 271 11.12 -8.14 10.37
N GLU A 272 10.67 -6.89 10.18
CA GLU A 272 9.32 -6.46 10.59
C GLU A 272 8.24 -7.17 9.76
N GLU A 273 8.55 -7.45 8.49
CA GLU A 273 7.72 -8.14 7.52
C GLU A 273 7.44 -9.59 7.92
N CYS A 274 8.43 -10.29 8.48
CA CYS A 274 8.29 -11.67 8.95
C CYS A 274 7.72 -11.78 10.36
N ARG A 275 8.14 -10.90 11.27
CA ARG A 275 7.72 -10.95 12.68
C ARG A 275 6.36 -10.28 12.93
N GLY A 276 5.98 -9.35 12.06
CA GLY A 276 4.82 -8.49 12.19
C GLY A 276 5.10 -7.26 13.07
N THR A 277 4.47 -6.14 12.72
CA THR A 277 4.67 -4.83 13.35
C THR A 277 4.44 -4.81 14.86
N MET A 278 3.49 -5.61 15.38
CA MET A 278 3.23 -5.68 16.83
C MET A 278 4.43 -6.26 17.56
N ALA A 279 4.84 -7.48 17.21
CA ALA A 279 5.99 -8.14 17.81
C ALA A 279 7.29 -7.38 17.55
N TRP A 280 7.40 -6.70 16.40
CA TRP A 280 8.50 -5.81 16.09
C TRP A 280 8.62 -4.67 17.09
N CYS A 281 7.51 -3.96 17.34
CA CYS A 281 7.47 -2.84 18.28
C CYS A 281 7.56 -3.29 19.76
N GLU A 282 7.25 -4.54 20.06
CA GLU A 282 7.41 -5.11 21.40
C GLU A 282 8.86 -5.47 21.74
N ASP A 283 9.73 -5.65 20.73
CA ASP A 283 11.15 -5.95 20.95
C ASP A 283 11.97 -4.66 21.21
N ASP A 284 12.65 -4.63 22.36
CA ASP A 284 13.55 -3.54 22.76
C ASP A 284 14.67 -3.30 21.74
N SER A 285 15.21 -4.35 21.10
CA SER A 285 16.29 -4.19 20.13
C SER A 285 15.87 -3.39 18.89
N ASN A 286 14.59 -3.46 18.55
CA ASN A 286 14.04 -2.89 17.32
C ASN A 286 13.45 -1.50 17.52
N ARG A 287 12.92 -1.21 18.71
CA ARG A 287 12.37 0.11 19.06
C ARG A 287 13.42 1.08 19.62
N GLY A 288 14.54 0.57 20.13
CA GLY A 288 15.50 1.37 20.90
C GLY A 288 14.84 1.96 22.14
N ASP A 289 14.94 3.28 22.32
CA ASP A 289 14.36 3.97 23.47
C ASP A 289 12.88 4.38 23.28
N MET A 290 12.26 4.08 22.12
CA MET A 290 10.86 4.44 21.85
C MET A 290 9.89 3.52 22.60
N SER A 291 8.76 4.09 23.05
CA SER A 291 7.63 3.27 23.53
C SER A 291 6.99 2.45 22.41
N VAL A 292 6.26 1.38 22.78
CA VAL A 292 5.49 0.55 21.84
C VAL A 292 4.49 1.41 21.07
N GLU A 293 3.81 2.34 21.75
CA GLU A 293 2.80 3.22 21.15
C GLU A 293 3.40 4.22 20.16
N GLU A 294 4.56 4.80 20.47
CA GLU A 294 5.29 5.68 19.55
C GLU A 294 5.77 4.91 18.32
N CYS A 295 6.25 3.69 18.53
CA CYS A 295 6.59 2.76 17.46
C CYS A 295 5.36 2.55 16.55
N LEU A 296 4.24 2.10 17.09
CA LEU A 296 3.01 1.87 16.31
C LEU A 296 2.48 3.14 15.62
N LYS A 297 2.63 4.32 16.22
CA LYS A 297 2.18 5.60 15.62
C LYS A 297 2.96 5.97 14.35
N LYS A 298 4.20 5.51 14.21
CA LYS A 298 5.00 5.66 12.98
C LYS A 298 4.54 4.73 11.85
N ARG A 299 3.68 3.75 12.15
CA ARG A 299 3.14 2.79 11.17
C ARG A 299 1.76 3.18 10.68
N SER A 300 1.41 2.67 9.51
CA SER A 300 0.06 2.76 8.98
C SER A 300 -0.89 2.03 9.93
N THR A 301 -2.18 2.34 9.82
CA THR A 301 -3.17 1.64 10.62
C THR A 301 -3.18 0.16 10.24
N LYS A 302 -3.27 -0.73 11.24
CA LYS A 302 -3.48 -2.16 11.02
C LYS A 302 -4.57 -2.37 9.95
N PRO A 303 -4.30 -3.15 8.89
CA PRO A 303 -5.28 -3.39 7.85
C PRO A 303 -6.56 -3.93 8.46
N ALA A 304 -7.70 -3.34 8.12
CA ALA A 304 -9.01 -3.85 8.54
C ALA A 304 -9.32 -5.20 7.87
N LYS A 305 -8.75 -5.43 6.67
CA LYS A 305 -8.83 -6.69 5.95
C LYS A 305 -7.70 -7.60 6.37
N LEU A 306 -8.02 -8.85 6.68
CA LEU A 306 -7.04 -9.88 6.97
C LEU A 306 -6.29 -10.29 5.70
N SER A 307 -5.09 -10.87 5.85
CA SER A 307 -4.35 -11.38 4.71
C SER A 307 -5.01 -12.66 4.18
N PRO A 308 -5.02 -12.92 2.86
CA PRO A 308 -5.63 -14.14 2.31
C PRO A 308 -4.99 -15.39 2.92
N TRP A 309 -5.81 -16.43 3.11
CA TRP A 309 -5.29 -17.76 3.47
C TRP A 309 -4.70 -18.45 2.24
N PHE A 310 -3.47 -18.95 2.36
CA PHE A 310 -2.79 -19.73 1.33
C PHE A 310 -2.72 -21.21 1.72
N TYR A 311 -3.16 -22.08 0.83
CA TYR A 311 -2.87 -23.50 0.93
C TYR A 311 -1.46 -23.78 0.38
N PRO A 312 -0.73 -24.77 0.92
CA PRO A 312 0.59 -25.12 0.44
C PRO A 312 0.59 -25.44 -1.05
N GLN A 313 1.63 -25.00 -1.76
CA GLN A 313 1.86 -25.24 -3.19
C GLN A 313 3.19 -25.95 -3.41
N SER A 314 3.32 -26.61 -4.57
CA SER A 314 4.57 -27.25 -4.98
C SER A 314 5.62 -26.21 -5.41
N CYS A 315 6.28 -25.56 -4.46
CA CYS A 315 7.44 -24.72 -4.71
C CYS A 315 8.51 -24.84 -3.63
N SER A 316 9.73 -24.40 -3.96
CA SER A 316 10.93 -24.57 -3.13
C SER A 316 11.25 -23.37 -2.23
N GLU A 317 10.49 -22.28 -2.35
CA GLU A 317 10.75 -21.04 -1.62
C GLU A 317 10.18 -21.10 -0.21
N ALA A 318 10.82 -20.40 0.73
CA ALA A 318 10.38 -20.27 2.11
C ALA A 318 9.26 -19.22 2.28
N SER A 319 8.33 -19.13 1.33
CA SER A 319 7.24 -18.16 1.33
C SER A 319 5.92 -18.78 1.83
N GLU A 320 5.00 -17.93 2.30
CA GLU A 320 3.67 -18.38 2.74
C GLU A 320 2.86 -18.97 1.59
N ILE A 321 3.08 -18.48 0.36
CA ILE A 321 2.43 -19.03 -0.84
C ILE A 321 2.87 -20.48 -1.07
N CYS A 322 4.14 -20.81 -0.78
CA CYS A 322 4.66 -22.16 -0.94
C CYS A 322 4.30 -23.07 0.22
N GLN A 323 4.57 -22.63 1.45
CA GLN A 323 4.39 -23.45 2.65
C GLN A 323 2.93 -23.50 3.14
N GLY A 324 2.10 -22.58 2.67
CA GLY A 324 0.75 -22.34 3.18
C GLY A 324 0.74 -21.55 4.49
N SER A 325 -0.34 -20.81 4.73
CA SER A 325 -0.55 -20.01 5.94
C SER A 325 -0.44 -20.84 7.21
N GLU A 326 -1.01 -22.04 7.23
CA GLU A 326 -0.93 -22.95 8.38
C GLU A 326 0.50 -23.44 8.62
N GLY A 327 1.20 -23.83 7.55
CA GLY A 327 2.57 -24.30 7.62
C GLY A 327 3.49 -23.24 8.21
N VAL A 328 3.41 -22.02 7.69
CA VAL A 328 4.18 -20.88 8.19
C VAL A 328 3.83 -20.56 9.64
N CYS A 329 2.54 -20.33 9.94
CA CYS A 329 2.13 -19.89 11.26
C CYS A 329 2.38 -20.95 12.33
N ARG A 330 2.36 -22.24 12.01
CA ARG A 330 2.62 -23.30 12.99
C ARG A 330 4.08 -23.73 13.07
N LYS A 331 4.79 -23.81 11.94
CA LYS A 331 6.15 -24.41 11.91
C LYS A 331 7.26 -23.38 11.97
N THR A 332 7.05 -22.20 11.39
CA THR A 332 8.10 -21.17 11.25
C THR A 332 7.97 -20.10 12.33
N VAL A 333 6.74 -19.72 12.68
CA VAL A 333 6.48 -18.69 13.70
C VAL A 333 6.64 -19.25 15.12
N PRO A 334 7.31 -18.53 16.04
CA PRO A 334 7.45 -18.95 17.44
C PRO A 334 6.10 -19.26 18.11
N ALA A 335 6.08 -20.26 19.00
CA ALA A 335 4.86 -20.74 19.65
C ALA A 335 3.96 -19.63 20.24
N ALA A 336 4.57 -18.61 20.85
CA ALA A 336 3.86 -17.47 21.45
C ALA A 336 3.10 -16.59 20.45
N GLN A 337 3.47 -16.62 19.16
CA GLN A 337 2.93 -15.74 18.11
C GLN A 337 2.00 -16.46 17.12
N ARG A 338 1.85 -17.79 17.24
CA ARG A 338 1.10 -18.59 16.26
C ARG A 338 -0.38 -18.22 16.20
N ALA A 339 -0.98 -17.93 17.35
CA ALA A 339 -2.38 -17.51 17.43
C ALA A 339 -2.60 -16.17 16.71
N ASP A 340 -1.73 -15.19 16.94
CA ASP A 340 -1.79 -13.89 16.26
C ASP A 340 -1.52 -14.01 14.76
N CYS A 341 -0.62 -14.90 14.35
CA CYS A 341 -0.35 -15.20 12.95
C CYS A 341 -1.61 -15.72 12.25
N LEU A 342 -2.25 -16.75 12.81
CA LEU A 342 -3.50 -17.31 12.26
C LEU A 342 -4.64 -16.28 12.30
N ALA A 343 -4.77 -15.51 13.38
CA ALA A 343 -5.80 -14.47 13.52
C ALA A 343 -5.62 -13.29 12.56
N SER A 344 -4.43 -13.13 11.97
CA SER A 344 -4.16 -12.12 10.96
C SER A 344 -4.52 -12.55 9.53
N ARG A 345 -4.99 -13.80 9.36
CA ARG A 345 -5.41 -14.37 8.07
C ARG A 345 -6.93 -14.49 7.97
N ASP A 346 -7.41 -14.40 6.73
CA ASP A 346 -8.76 -14.83 6.39
C ASP A 346 -8.96 -16.28 6.87
N THR A 347 -10.15 -16.60 7.35
CA THR A 347 -10.47 -17.98 7.76
C THR A 347 -10.37 -18.89 6.54
N PRO A 348 -9.65 -20.03 6.62
CA PRO A 348 -9.61 -20.98 5.51
C PRO A 348 -11.02 -21.49 5.20
N TYR A 349 -11.25 -21.81 3.92
CA TYR A 349 -12.48 -22.49 3.54
C TYR A 349 -12.49 -23.90 4.13
N TRP A 350 -13.65 -24.28 4.68
CA TRP A 350 -13.86 -25.65 5.10
C TRP A 350 -13.84 -26.58 3.89
N GLN A 351 -12.84 -27.45 3.85
CA GLN A 351 -12.66 -28.44 2.78
C GLN A 351 -13.44 -29.70 3.11
N TRP A 352 -14.21 -30.17 2.15
CA TRP A 352 -14.89 -31.46 2.25
C TRP A 352 -14.07 -32.51 1.51
N LYS A 353 -13.99 -33.72 2.08
CA LYS A 353 -13.34 -34.86 1.43
C LYS A 353 -13.83 -35.01 0.00
N THR A 354 -12.88 -35.08 -0.95
CA THR A 354 -13.23 -35.32 -2.35
C THR A 354 -13.55 -36.81 -2.54
N PRO A 355 -14.71 -37.18 -3.10
CA PRO A 355 -15.02 -38.58 -3.35
C PRO A 355 -14.00 -39.21 -4.31
N GLY A 356 -13.37 -40.32 -3.90
CA GLY A 356 -12.46 -41.08 -4.75
C GLY A 356 -10.96 -40.79 -4.57
N THR A 357 -10.59 -39.82 -3.74
CA THR A 357 -9.19 -39.61 -3.33
C THR A 357 -8.86 -40.56 -2.17
N ASN A 358 -8.53 -41.81 -2.49
CA ASN A 358 -7.93 -42.73 -1.52
C ASN A 358 -6.42 -42.44 -1.44
N SER A 359 -6.04 -41.28 -0.90
CA SER A 359 -4.64 -41.02 -0.61
C SER A 359 -4.27 -41.76 0.68
N SER A 360 -3.41 -42.77 0.56
CA SER A 360 -2.77 -43.43 1.71
C SER A 360 -1.49 -42.71 2.15
N ASP A 361 -1.22 -41.51 1.60
CA ASP A 361 0.00 -40.75 1.89
C ASP A 361 -0.14 -40.05 3.26
N PRO A 362 0.75 -40.28 4.24
CA PRO A 362 0.69 -39.54 5.52
C PRO A 362 0.81 -38.01 5.38
N LEU A 363 1.20 -37.50 4.22
CA LEU A 363 1.22 -36.07 3.87
C LEU A 363 -0.05 -35.60 3.14
N VAL A 364 -1.19 -36.31 3.27
CA VAL A 364 -2.45 -35.89 2.63
C VAL A 364 -2.71 -34.41 2.92
N LEU A 365 -2.79 -33.63 1.84
CA LEU A 365 -3.18 -32.23 1.93
C LEU A 365 -4.62 -32.15 2.41
N GLU A 366 -4.95 -31.14 3.20
CA GLU A 366 -6.33 -30.89 3.63
C GLU A 366 -7.32 -30.86 2.45
N LEU A 367 -6.87 -30.44 1.28
CA LEU A 367 -7.65 -30.42 0.05
C LEU A 367 -8.15 -31.82 -0.38
N ASP A 368 -7.39 -32.86 -0.04
CA ASP A 368 -7.66 -34.24 -0.45
C ASP A 368 -8.48 -35.01 0.60
N SER A 369 -8.16 -34.86 1.89
CA SER A 369 -8.83 -35.54 3.02
C SER A 369 -10.06 -34.79 3.53
N GLY A 370 -10.12 -33.47 3.32
CA GLY A 370 -11.10 -32.58 3.95
C GLY A 370 -10.69 -32.17 5.37
N SER A 371 -11.17 -30.99 5.80
CA SER A 371 -10.82 -30.35 7.07
C SER A 371 -11.11 -31.21 8.30
N GLU A 372 -12.20 -31.99 8.28
CA GLU A 372 -12.58 -32.89 9.37
C GLU A 372 -11.50 -33.94 9.62
N GLU A 373 -11.18 -34.72 8.59
CA GLU A 373 -10.23 -35.81 8.63
C GLU A 373 -8.80 -35.28 8.82
N TYR A 374 -8.49 -34.14 8.18
CA TYR A 374 -7.23 -33.44 8.36
C TYR A 374 -6.99 -33.08 9.84
N CYS A 375 -7.94 -32.40 10.48
CA CYS A 375 -7.77 -32.05 11.89
C CYS A 375 -7.79 -33.28 12.80
N HIS A 376 -8.62 -34.28 12.53
CA HIS A 376 -8.69 -35.47 13.38
C HIS A 376 -7.38 -36.27 13.40
N TYR A 377 -6.73 -36.44 12.23
CA TYR A 377 -5.54 -37.28 12.11
C TYR A 377 -4.22 -36.52 12.05
N HIS A 378 -4.21 -35.24 11.65
CA HIS A 378 -2.98 -34.50 11.36
C HIS A 378 -2.75 -33.26 12.24
N TYR A 379 -3.60 -32.98 13.24
CA TYR A 379 -3.40 -31.82 14.12
C TYR A 379 -1.99 -31.81 14.77
N SER A 380 -1.51 -32.97 15.21
CA SER A 380 -0.18 -33.10 15.83
C SER A 380 0.98 -32.85 14.86
N LEU A 381 0.83 -33.16 13.56
CA LEU A 381 1.83 -32.87 12.54
C LEU A 381 1.98 -31.36 12.25
N MET A 382 0.93 -30.60 12.55
CA MET A 382 0.90 -29.14 12.48
C MET A 382 1.09 -28.49 13.85
N ASP A 383 1.57 -29.27 14.83
CA ASP A 383 1.91 -28.81 16.17
C ASP A 383 0.74 -28.11 16.89
N TYR A 384 -0.50 -28.52 16.60
CA TYR A 384 -1.68 -28.17 17.39
C TYR A 384 -1.69 -28.93 18.72
N ALA A 385 -2.15 -28.27 19.78
CA ALA A 385 -2.30 -28.85 21.10
C ALA A 385 -3.34 -29.99 21.11
N ASP A 386 -4.44 -29.80 20.38
CA ASP A 386 -5.49 -30.81 20.18
C ASP A 386 -6.24 -30.60 18.84
N GLU A 387 -7.14 -31.54 18.51
CA GLU A 387 -7.96 -31.45 17.30
C GLU A 387 -8.91 -30.24 17.30
N PHE A 388 -9.32 -29.76 18.48
CA PHE A 388 -10.24 -28.62 18.60
C PHE A 388 -9.55 -27.30 18.28
N GLU A 389 -8.27 -27.14 18.61
CA GLU A 389 -7.47 -25.99 18.18
C GLU A 389 -7.36 -25.94 16.65
N CYS A 390 -7.17 -27.08 16.00
CA CYS A 390 -7.15 -27.20 14.54
C CYS A 390 -8.48 -26.79 13.89
N TYR A 391 -9.61 -27.16 14.52
CA TYR A 391 -10.93 -26.73 14.08
C TYR A 391 -11.18 -25.24 14.31
N ALA A 392 -10.76 -24.71 15.46
CA ALA A 392 -10.90 -23.29 15.78
C ALA A 392 -10.11 -22.40 14.79
N ALA A 393 -8.93 -22.85 14.37
CA ALA A 393 -8.15 -22.18 13.31
C ALA A 393 -8.90 -22.09 11.96
N ARG A 394 -9.90 -22.96 11.75
CA ARG A 394 -10.80 -22.97 10.57
C ARG A 394 -12.14 -22.29 10.84
N GLY A 395 -12.24 -21.52 11.92
CA GLY A 395 -13.44 -20.81 12.32
C GLY A 395 -14.57 -21.71 12.79
N GLN A 396 -14.27 -22.96 13.17
CA GLN A 396 -15.25 -23.88 13.74
C GLN A 396 -15.00 -24.05 15.23
N ASP A 397 -15.86 -23.47 16.06
CA ASP A 397 -15.85 -23.75 17.50
C ASP A 397 -16.61 -25.05 17.79
N TYR A 398 -15.95 -26.18 17.52
CA TYR A 398 -16.49 -27.50 17.80
C TYR A 398 -16.76 -27.70 19.29
N ARG A 399 -16.06 -26.98 20.17
CA ARG A 399 -16.27 -27.07 21.62
C ARG A 399 -17.59 -26.42 21.99
N GLU A 400 -17.87 -25.22 21.49
CA GLU A 400 -19.17 -24.55 21.66
C GLU A 400 -20.31 -25.36 21.02
N PHE A 401 -20.11 -25.87 19.81
CA PHE A 401 -21.11 -26.69 19.12
C PHE A 401 -21.41 -27.99 19.89
N SER A 402 -20.38 -28.72 20.30
CA SER A 402 -20.50 -29.93 21.10
C SER A 402 -21.20 -29.64 22.43
N ASN A 403 -20.77 -28.60 23.14
CA ASN A 403 -21.39 -28.16 24.39
C ASN A 403 -22.87 -27.82 24.19
N SER A 404 -23.22 -27.17 23.08
CA SER A 404 -24.61 -26.81 22.77
C SER A 404 -25.48 -28.04 22.49
N ILE A 405 -24.95 -29.03 21.77
CA ILE A 405 -25.64 -30.31 21.57
C ILE A 405 -25.83 -31.04 22.90
N PHE A 406 -24.77 -31.17 23.71
CA PHE A 406 -24.87 -31.86 24.99
C PHE A 406 -25.84 -31.15 25.93
N ALA A 407 -25.80 -29.82 26.00
CA ALA A 407 -26.74 -29.03 26.80
C ALA A 407 -28.21 -29.24 26.37
N ALA A 408 -28.47 -29.44 25.07
CA ALA A 408 -29.81 -29.69 24.56
C ALA A 408 -30.26 -31.16 24.75
N VAL A 409 -29.38 -32.12 24.52
CA VAL A 409 -29.72 -33.56 24.46
C VAL A 409 -29.70 -34.21 25.83
N VAL A 410 -28.74 -33.86 26.70
CA VAL A 410 -28.57 -34.52 28.01
C VAL A 410 -29.84 -34.45 28.86
N PRO A 411 -30.52 -33.31 29.05
CA PRO A 411 -31.72 -33.25 29.88
C PRO A 411 -32.88 -34.09 29.33
N ILE A 412 -33.00 -34.18 27.99
CA ILE A 412 -34.04 -34.98 27.33
C ILE A 412 -33.76 -36.47 27.54
N ALA A 413 -32.51 -36.88 27.33
CA ALA A 413 -32.07 -38.25 27.53
C ALA A 413 -32.21 -38.67 29.00
N GLU A 414 -31.76 -37.83 29.93
CA GLU A 414 -31.87 -38.05 31.38
C GLU A 414 -33.33 -38.27 31.78
N LYS A 415 -34.23 -37.37 31.37
CA LYS A 415 -35.66 -37.52 31.65
C LYS A 415 -36.23 -38.81 31.09
N ALA A 416 -35.92 -39.14 29.83
CA ALA A 416 -36.42 -40.36 29.19
C ALA A 416 -35.93 -41.64 29.90
N VAL A 417 -34.67 -41.65 30.35
CA VAL A 417 -34.09 -42.76 31.12
C VAL A 417 -34.74 -42.87 32.49
N LEU A 418 -34.95 -41.76 33.20
CA LEU A 418 -35.60 -41.75 34.51
C LEU A 418 -37.06 -42.21 34.42
N ASP A 419 -37.84 -41.67 33.48
CA ASP A 419 -39.25 -42.01 33.28
C ASP A 419 -39.43 -43.49 32.89
N GLY A 420 -38.57 -44.00 32.02
CA GLY A 420 -38.62 -45.41 31.63
C GLY A 420 -38.09 -46.35 32.73
N GLY A 421 -37.05 -45.96 33.46
CA GLY A 421 -36.52 -46.68 34.61
C GLY A 421 -37.56 -46.82 35.72
N ALA A 422 -38.30 -45.76 36.02
CA ALA A 422 -39.39 -45.78 37.00
C ALA A 422 -40.50 -46.78 36.62
N LYS A 423 -40.87 -46.85 35.33
CA LYS A 423 -41.85 -47.82 34.82
C LYS A 423 -41.35 -49.26 34.91
N VAL A 424 -40.08 -49.50 34.55
CA VAL A 424 -39.45 -50.82 34.68
C VAL A 424 -39.44 -51.26 36.13
N LEU A 425 -39.05 -50.37 37.04
CA LEU A 425 -39.06 -50.61 38.48
C LEU A 425 -40.46 -50.97 38.98
N GLN A 426 -41.46 -50.14 38.67
CA GLN A 426 -42.85 -50.35 39.10
C GLN A 426 -43.39 -51.69 38.63
N ASN A 427 -43.17 -52.05 37.36
CA ASN A 427 -43.64 -53.31 36.79
C ASN A 427 -42.93 -54.52 37.40
N ALA A 428 -41.62 -54.42 37.63
CA ALA A 428 -40.84 -55.49 38.25
C ALA A 428 -41.31 -55.73 39.70
N VAL A 429 -41.46 -54.67 40.50
CA VAL A 429 -41.94 -54.78 41.89
C VAL A 429 -43.36 -55.34 41.93
N LEU A 430 -44.28 -54.85 41.08
CA LEU A 430 -45.66 -55.36 41.05
C LEU A 430 -45.71 -56.85 40.70
N ARG A 431 -44.92 -57.29 39.71
CA ARG A 431 -44.82 -58.71 39.34
C ARG A 431 -44.36 -59.56 40.53
N GLU A 432 -43.30 -59.14 41.22
CA GLU A 432 -42.77 -59.92 42.34
C GLU A 432 -43.72 -59.97 43.54
N LEU A 433 -44.38 -58.85 43.86
CA LEU A 433 -45.33 -58.79 44.98
C LEU A 433 -46.63 -59.55 44.69
N VAL A 434 -47.20 -59.38 43.50
CA VAL A 434 -48.54 -59.88 43.17
C VAL A 434 -48.49 -61.30 42.63
N ASP A 435 -47.59 -61.58 41.69
CA ASP A 435 -47.57 -62.87 40.99
C ASP A 435 -46.76 -63.91 41.77
N ASN A 436 -45.66 -63.48 42.42
CA ASN A 436 -44.73 -64.37 43.10
C ASN A 436 -44.87 -64.37 44.63
N GLY A 437 -45.69 -63.47 45.20
CA GLY A 437 -45.92 -63.37 46.64
C GLY A 437 -44.65 -63.03 47.44
N ALA A 438 -43.68 -62.35 46.82
CA ALA A 438 -42.42 -61.98 47.44
C ALA A 438 -42.61 -60.94 48.57
N MET A 439 -41.65 -60.87 49.49
CA MET A 439 -41.59 -59.80 50.47
C MET A 439 -41.14 -58.48 49.82
N ALA A 440 -41.45 -57.35 50.45
CA ALA A 440 -41.15 -56.03 49.90
C ALA A 440 -39.67 -55.84 49.57
N ASP A 441 -38.76 -56.29 50.43
CA ASP A 441 -37.32 -56.14 50.23
C ASP A 441 -36.82 -56.95 49.03
N ASP A 442 -37.28 -58.19 48.87
CA ASP A 442 -36.95 -59.05 47.73
C ASP A 442 -37.45 -58.45 46.41
N ALA A 443 -38.69 -57.93 46.40
CA ALA A 443 -39.28 -57.28 45.23
C ALA A 443 -38.52 -56.02 44.82
N VAL A 444 -38.05 -55.23 45.79
CA VAL A 444 -37.21 -54.05 45.54
C VAL A 444 -35.87 -54.42 44.94
N ASP A 445 -35.22 -55.49 45.41
CA ASP A 445 -33.93 -55.92 44.88
C ASP A 445 -34.03 -56.44 43.44
N VAL A 446 -35.07 -57.22 43.12
CA VAL A 446 -35.38 -57.60 41.72
C VAL A 446 -35.64 -56.36 40.87
N GLY A 447 -36.37 -55.39 41.39
CA GLY A 447 -36.62 -54.11 40.73
C GLY A 447 -35.34 -53.34 40.39
N LYS A 448 -34.38 -53.26 41.32
CA LYS A 448 -33.06 -52.64 41.08
C LYS A 448 -32.30 -53.36 39.97
N ASP A 449 -32.31 -54.69 39.96
CA ASP A 449 -31.63 -55.47 38.93
C ASP A 449 -32.22 -55.26 37.53
N GLU A 450 -33.56 -55.18 37.41
CA GLU A 450 -34.20 -54.87 36.13
C GLU A 450 -33.90 -53.44 35.66
N VAL A 451 -33.86 -52.45 36.57
CA VAL A 451 -33.43 -51.08 36.23
C VAL A 451 -31.98 -51.06 35.74
N ARG A 452 -31.06 -51.80 36.39
CA ARG A 452 -29.66 -51.92 35.93
C ARG A 452 -29.58 -52.50 34.52
N ARG A 453 -30.34 -53.57 34.24
CA ARG A 453 -30.42 -54.15 32.88
C ARG A 453 -31.01 -53.15 31.87
N TYR A 454 -32.04 -52.41 32.25
CA TYR A 454 -32.65 -51.38 31.42
C TYR A 454 -31.65 -50.28 31.06
N VAL A 455 -30.92 -49.73 32.04
CA VAL A 455 -29.89 -48.69 31.80
C VAL A 455 -28.78 -49.24 30.90
N SER A 456 -28.27 -50.45 31.16
CA SER A 456 -27.26 -51.09 30.31
C SER A 456 -27.75 -51.28 28.86
N ASN A 457 -29.01 -51.66 28.68
CA ASN A 457 -29.63 -51.81 27.37
C ASN A 457 -29.80 -50.45 26.66
N ILE A 458 -30.14 -49.39 27.39
CA ILE A 458 -30.20 -48.04 26.83
C ILE A 458 -28.82 -47.58 26.41
N GLN A 459 -27.79 -47.77 27.23
CA GLN A 459 -26.44 -47.35 26.91
C GLN A 459 -25.96 -47.98 25.59
N SER A 460 -26.12 -49.29 25.42
CA SER A 460 -25.80 -49.98 24.16
C SER A 460 -26.63 -49.46 22.98
N LYS A 461 -27.92 -49.16 23.17
CA LYS A 461 -28.78 -48.60 22.13
C LYS A 461 -28.43 -47.15 21.79
N ALA A 462 -28.07 -46.34 22.77
CA ALA A 462 -27.64 -44.95 22.59
C ALA A 462 -26.38 -44.90 21.74
N ASP A 463 -25.39 -45.76 22.01
CA ASP A 463 -24.19 -45.89 21.18
C ASP A 463 -24.55 -46.27 19.74
N SER A 464 -25.47 -47.23 19.55
CA SER A 464 -25.94 -47.62 18.22
C SER A 464 -26.71 -46.50 17.49
N MET A 465 -27.42 -45.65 18.24
CA MET A 465 -28.24 -44.57 17.71
C MET A 465 -27.37 -43.38 17.33
N ALA A 466 -26.40 -43.03 18.17
CA ALA A 466 -25.38 -42.02 17.88
C ALA A 466 -24.64 -42.36 16.58
N ARG A 467 -24.16 -43.60 16.43
CA ARG A 467 -23.53 -44.07 15.18
C ARG A 467 -24.46 -43.90 13.97
N ARG A 468 -25.73 -44.34 14.07
CA ARG A 468 -26.71 -44.21 12.98
C ARG A 468 -27.06 -42.75 12.63
N LEU A 469 -27.14 -41.88 13.63
CA LEU A 469 -27.41 -40.45 13.41
C LEU A 469 -26.22 -39.78 12.71
N VAL A 470 -24.99 -40.10 13.12
CA VAL A 470 -23.77 -39.65 12.44
C VAL A 470 -23.75 -40.16 11.00
N GLU A 471 -23.97 -41.46 10.76
CA GLU A 471 -24.03 -42.03 9.40
C GLU A 471 -25.12 -41.38 8.54
N LYS A 472 -26.30 -41.08 9.12
CA LYS A 472 -27.40 -40.42 8.41
C LYS A 472 -27.04 -38.98 8.07
N ALA A 473 -26.48 -38.23 9.02
CA ALA A 473 -26.05 -36.84 8.79
C ALA A 473 -25.01 -36.77 7.67
N ILE A 474 -24.06 -37.71 7.63
CA ILE A 474 -23.08 -37.86 6.55
C ILE A 474 -23.79 -38.10 5.20
N LYS A 475 -24.73 -39.05 5.14
CA LYS A 475 -25.48 -39.36 3.90
C LYS A 475 -26.32 -38.18 3.41
N ASP A 476 -27.03 -37.50 4.30
CA ASP A 476 -27.89 -36.37 3.97
C ASP A 476 -27.04 -35.19 3.45
N HIS A 477 -25.88 -34.95 4.06
CA HIS A 477 -24.92 -33.95 3.58
C HIS A 477 -24.39 -34.29 2.18
N GLN A 478 -24.00 -35.56 1.94
CA GLN A 478 -23.56 -36.04 0.62
C GLN A 478 -24.65 -35.92 -0.45
N ALA A 479 -25.91 -36.23 -0.12
CA ALA A 479 -27.03 -36.14 -1.03
C ALA A 479 -27.32 -34.69 -1.47
N ARG A 480 -27.24 -33.72 -0.54
CA ARG A 480 -27.42 -32.29 -0.85
C ARG A 480 -26.38 -31.76 -1.83
N ARG A 481 -25.14 -32.28 -1.80
CA ARG A 481 -24.11 -31.90 -2.79
C ARG A 481 -24.41 -32.42 -4.18
N LYS A 482 -24.93 -33.65 -4.31
CA LYS A 482 -25.25 -34.25 -5.62
C LYS A 482 -26.41 -33.56 -6.34
N GLY A 483 -27.30 -32.88 -5.61
CA GLY A 483 -28.43 -32.13 -6.17
C GLY A 483 -28.18 -30.63 -6.39
N GLY A 484 -26.98 -30.13 -6.05
CA GLY A 484 -26.61 -28.71 -6.17
C GLY A 484 -25.59 -28.40 -7.27
N GLN A 485 -25.20 -29.41 -8.06
CA GLN A 485 -24.57 -29.25 -9.39
C GLN A 485 -25.67 -29.25 -10.44
#